data_AF-A0A453PUK5-F1
#
_entry.id   AF-A0A453PUK5-F1
#
_cell.length_a   1.000
_cell.length_b   1.000
_cell.length_c   1.000
_cell.angle_alpha   90.00
_cell.angle_beta   90.00
_cell.angle_gamma   90.00
#
_symmetry.space_group_name_H-M   'P 1'
#
loop_
_entity.id
_entity.type
_entity.pdbx_description
1 polymer ?
#
loop_
_entity_poly.entity_id
_entity_poly.type
_entity_poly.pdbx_seq_one_letter_code
_entity_poly.pdbx_strand_id
1 'polypeptide(L)'
;SCRNETRCDIRYLHCDMTPNQKWASTTDVFHSCNASDTSITFDYGMFLPALSNLVPAQSFLIKLIYSFWWGLQNLSCYGQTLSVSTYVGETLFCIFLAVFGLVLESSGLVLFAYVIGNVQTSLQSITVTREDEWRLHQRDAEEWMRRRQLPNELRERVRRFMQFKWHATGGVHEEAVLKFLPEDLRRDIKRHLCLELVRQVSSVFLPDG
;
A
#
# COMPACT_ATOMS: atom_id res chain seq x y z
N SER A 1 -39.01 -11.24 -24.13
CA SER A 1 -39.42 -11.86 -25.40
C SER A 1 -40.27 -13.12 -25.23
N CYS A 2 -39.83 -14.17 -24.53
CA CYS A 2 -40.58 -15.45 -24.45
C CYS A 2 -42.04 -15.36 -23.95
N ARG A 3 -42.41 -14.42 -23.06
CA ARG A 3 -43.81 -14.29 -22.57
C ARG A 3 -44.84 -13.89 -23.63
N ASN A 4 -44.42 -13.31 -24.75
CA ASN A 4 -45.30 -12.89 -25.83
C ASN A 4 -45.38 -13.92 -26.98
N GLU A 5 -44.64 -15.02 -26.89
CA GLU A 5 -44.52 -16.00 -27.95
C GLU A 5 -45.35 -17.24 -27.60
N THR A 6 -46.37 -17.57 -28.41
CA THR A 6 -47.32 -18.65 -28.14
C THR A 6 -46.69 -20.04 -28.09
N ARG A 7 -45.47 -20.19 -28.62
CA ARG A 7 -44.70 -21.45 -28.67
C ARG A 7 -43.59 -21.54 -27.63
N CYS A 8 -43.35 -20.47 -26.86
CA CYS A 8 -42.34 -20.49 -25.82
C CYS A 8 -42.91 -21.04 -24.50
N ASP A 9 -42.34 -22.14 -24.01
CA ASP A 9 -42.64 -22.68 -22.67
C ASP A 9 -41.46 -22.39 -21.75
N ILE A 10 -41.71 -21.54 -20.75
CA ILE A 10 -40.69 -21.04 -19.82
C ILE A 10 -40.09 -22.18 -18.99
N ARG A 11 -40.83 -23.29 -18.81
CA ARG A 11 -40.38 -24.45 -18.01
C ARG A 11 -39.09 -25.07 -18.55
N TYR A 12 -38.90 -25.08 -19.87
CA TYR A 12 -37.71 -25.64 -20.50
C TYR A 12 -36.49 -24.70 -20.50
N LEU A 13 -36.64 -23.46 -20.02
CA LEU A 13 -35.54 -22.50 -19.83
C LEU A 13 -34.90 -22.63 -18.45
N HIS A 14 -35.52 -23.36 -17.52
CA HIS A 14 -34.95 -23.64 -16.21
C HIS A 14 -33.94 -24.78 -16.29
N CYS A 15 -32.82 -24.66 -15.58
CA CYS A 15 -31.76 -25.66 -15.55
C CYS A 15 -32.19 -27.03 -14.98
N ASP A 16 -33.35 -27.11 -14.34
CA ASP A 16 -33.88 -28.34 -13.73
C ASP A 16 -34.58 -29.26 -14.76
N MET A 17 -34.89 -28.75 -15.95
CA MET A 17 -35.59 -29.52 -16.98
C MET A 17 -34.81 -29.53 -18.30
N THR A 18 -34.70 -30.71 -18.90
CA THR A 18 -34.11 -30.84 -20.24
C THR A 18 -35.12 -30.43 -21.30
N PRO A 19 -34.78 -29.48 -22.20
CA PRO A 19 -35.68 -29.06 -23.27
C PRO A 19 -36.00 -30.21 -24.22
N ASN A 20 -37.27 -30.36 -24.58
CA ASN A 20 -37.67 -31.31 -25.62
C ASN A 20 -37.12 -30.85 -26.98
N GLN A 21 -36.48 -31.75 -27.74
CA GLN A 21 -35.92 -31.46 -29.07
C GLN A 21 -36.94 -30.82 -30.02
N LYS A 22 -38.22 -31.25 -29.95
CA LYS A 22 -39.32 -30.67 -30.76
C LYS A 22 -39.65 -29.24 -30.36
N TRP A 23 -39.53 -28.92 -29.07
CA TRP A 23 -39.75 -27.58 -28.56
C TRP A 23 -38.57 -26.66 -28.92
N ALA A 24 -37.34 -27.16 -28.78
CA ALA A 24 -36.13 -26.42 -29.12
C ALA A 24 -36.07 -26.02 -30.60
N SER A 25 -36.63 -26.82 -31.51
CA SER A 25 -36.72 -26.50 -32.93
C SER A 25 -37.93 -25.64 -33.32
N THR A 26 -38.87 -25.37 -32.40
CA THR A 26 -40.09 -24.59 -32.67
C THR A 26 -40.13 -23.23 -31.97
N THR A 27 -39.15 -22.96 -31.12
CA THR A 27 -39.03 -21.72 -30.35
C THR A 27 -38.00 -20.78 -30.98
N ASP A 28 -38.35 -19.51 -31.16
CA ASP A 28 -37.42 -18.48 -31.68
C ASP A 28 -36.56 -17.85 -30.57
N VAL A 29 -36.72 -18.34 -29.33
CA VAL A 29 -35.98 -17.84 -28.15
C VAL A 29 -34.48 -17.99 -28.30
N PHE A 30 -33.99 -19.13 -28.79
CA PHE A 30 -32.55 -19.35 -28.93
C PHE A 30 -31.93 -18.45 -30.01
N HIS A 31 -32.69 -18.15 -31.07
CA HIS A 31 -32.29 -17.18 -32.07
C HIS A 31 -32.29 -15.76 -31.48
N SER A 32 -33.32 -15.42 -30.71
CA SER A 32 -33.49 -14.09 -30.09
C SER A 32 -32.58 -13.83 -28.88
N CYS A 33 -31.84 -14.84 -28.40
CA CYS A 33 -30.94 -14.75 -27.25
C CYS A 33 -29.44 -14.77 -27.64
N ASN A 34 -29.12 -14.70 -28.93
CA ASN A 34 -27.73 -14.63 -29.38
C ASN A 34 -27.18 -13.20 -29.29
N ALA A 35 -26.38 -12.91 -28.27
CA ALA A 35 -25.80 -11.58 -28.06
C ALA A 35 -24.79 -11.14 -29.15
N SER A 36 -24.36 -12.06 -30.03
CA SER A 36 -23.44 -11.75 -31.14
C SER A 36 -24.15 -11.39 -32.45
N ASP A 37 -25.47 -11.55 -32.53
CA ASP A 37 -26.26 -11.28 -33.73
C ASP A 37 -26.84 -9.85 -33.68
N THR A 38 -26.45 -9.03 -34.66
CA THR A 38 -26.85 -7.61 -34.76
C THR A 38 -28.26 -7.42 -35.29
N SER A 39 -28.93 -8.49 -35.75
CA SER A 39 -30.31 -8.44 -36.25
C SER A 39 -31.37 -8.42 -35.14
N ILE A 40 -30.96 -8.67 -33.89
CA ILE A 40 -31.86 -8.77 -32.73
C ILE A 40 -32.00 -7.40 -32.09
N THR A 41 -33.24 -6.94 -31.88
CA THR A 41 -33.57 -5.64 -31.27
C THR A 41 -33.48 -5.62 -29.74
N PHE A 42 -32.93 -6.67 -29.12
CA PHE A 42 -32.86 -6.80 -27.66
C PHE A 42 -31.56 -6.20 -27.13
N ASP A 43 -31.68 -5.22 -26.25
CA ASP A 43 -30.53 -4.59 -25.60
C ASP A 43 -30.10 -5.38 -24.35
N TYR A 44 -28.96 -6.04 -24.45
CA TYR A 44 -28.35 -6.83 -23.37
C TYR A 44 -27.62 -5.98 -22.32
N GLY A 45 -27.50 -4.66 -22.52
CA GLY A 45 -26.94 -3.74 -21.53
C GLY A 45 -25.58 -4.17 -20.98
N MET A 46 -25.48 -4.25 -19.65
CA MET A 46 -24.21 -4.56 -18.98
C MET A 46 -23.71 -6.00 -19.23
N PHE A 47 -24.62 -6.90 -19.62
CA PHE A 47 -24.31 -8.32 -19.82
C PHE A 47 -23.80 -8.62 -21.23
N LEU A 48 -23.89 -7.66 -22.16
CA LEU A 48 -23.47 -7.82 -23.54
C LEU A 48 -22.02 -8.36 -23.69
N PRO A 49 -21.01 -7.82 -22.98
CA PRO A 49 -19.64 -8.32 -23.09
C PRO A 49 -19.47 -9.75 -22.53
N ALA A 50 -20.21 -10.11 -21.48
CA ALA A 50 -20.13 -11.44 -20.88
C ALA A 50 -20.78 -12.50 -21.78
N LEU A 51 -21.89 -12.15 -22.42
CA LEU A 51 -22.61 -13.02 -23.35
C LEU A 51 -21.85 -13.19 -24.67
N SER A 52 -21.29 -12.12 -25.22
CA SER A 52 -20.49 -12.18 -26.46
C SER A 52 -19.21 -13.02 -26.30
N ASN A 53 -18.60 -13.02 -25.12
CA ASN A 53 -17.45 -13.87 -24.80
C ASN A 53 -17.85 -15.28 -24.32
N LEU A 54 -19.13 -15.64 -24.36
CA LEU A 54 -19.66 -16.96 -23.96
C LEU A 54 -19.24 -17.40 -22.55
N VAL A 55 -19.01 -16.44 -21.65
CA VAL A 55 -18.57 -16.68 -20.26
C VAL A 55 -19.51 -17.61 -19.49
N PRO A 56 -20.85 -17.54 -19.65
CA PRO A 56 -21.78 -18.44 -18.97
C PRO A 56 -21.58 -19.94 -19.29
N ALA A 57 -20.98 -20.27 -20.45
CA ALA A 57 -20.71 -21.64 -20.86
C ALA A 57 -19.35 -22.19 -20.34
N GLN A 58 -18.50 -21.34 -19.75
CA GLN A 58 -17.15 -21.70 -19.33
C GLN A 58 -17.10 -22.35 -17.94
N SER A 59 -15.92 -22.86 -17.57
CA SER A 59 -15.64 -23.43 -16.25
C SER A 59 -15.76 -22.38 -15.13
N PHE A 60 -16.00 -22.83 -13.90
CA PHE A 60 -16.26 -21.95 -12.75
C PHE A 60 -15.13 -20.93 -12.51
N LEU A 61 -13.86 -21.35 -12.63
CA LEU A 61 -12.72 -20.47 -12.39
C LEU A 61 -12.65 -19.31 -13.40
N ILE A 62 -12.96 -19.59 -14.68
CA ILE A 62 -12.98 -18.57 -15.73
C ILE A 62 -14.10 -17.56 -15.46
N LYS A 63 -15.28 -18.03 -15.05
CA LYS A 63 -16.40 -17.15 -14.66
C LYS A 63 -16.03 -16.23 -13.50
N LEU A 64 -15.37 -16.76 -12.47
CA LEU A 64 -14.94 -15.99 -11.31
C LEU A 64 -13.90 -14.93 -11.68
N ILE A 65 -12.85 -15.32 -12.42
CA ILE A 65 -11.78 -14.39 -12.83
C ILE A 65 -12.35 -13.31 -13.75
N TYR A 66 -13.22 -13.66 -14.69
CA TYR A 66 -13.85 -12.70 -15.58
C TYR A 66 -14.76 -11.73 -14.82
N SER A 67 -15.60 -12.24 -13.90
CA SER A 67 -16.45 -11.39 -13.06
C SER A 67 -15.63 -10.47 -12.16
N PHE A 68 -14.51 -10.94 -11.64
CA PHE A 68 -13.60 -10.14 -10.84
C PHE A 68 -12.96 -9.03 -11.67
N TRP A 69 -12.43 -9.36 -12.85
CA TRP A 69 -11.88 -8.40 -13.80
C TRP A 69 -12.91 -7.33 -14.19
N TRP A 70 -14.13 -7.75 -14.53
CA TRP A 70 -15.22 -6.84 -14.87
C TRP A 70 -15.56 -5.90 -13.70
N GLY A 71 -15.58 -6.41 -12.47
CA GLY A 71 -15.81 -5.58 -11.27
C GLY A 71 -14.68 -4.57 -11.05
N LEU A 72 -13.42 -5.00 -11.20
CA LEU A 72 -12.25 -4.15 -11.05
C LEU A 72 -12.24 -3.01 -12.07
N GLN A 73 -12.51 -3.31 -13.34
CA GLN A 73 -12.59 -2.32 -14.43
C GLN A 73 -13.60 -1.21 -14.12
N ASN A 74 -14.77 -1.57 -13.59
CA ASN A 74 -15.83 -0.62 -13.31
C ASN A 74 -15.62 0.17 -12.02
N LEU A 75 -14.92 -0.41 -11.05
CA LEU A 75 -14.63 0.24 -9.78
C LEU A 75 -13.45 1.21 -9.86
N SER A 76 -12.44 0.91 -10.69
CA SER A 76 -11.19 1.69 -10.79
C SER A 76 -11.27 2.91 -11.73
N CYS A 77 -12.47 3.31 -12.16
CA CYS A 77 -12.77 4.37 -13.14
C CYS A 77 -12.00 4.30 -14.49
N TYR A 78 -11.16 3.28 -14.67
CA TYR A 78 -10.28 3.11 -15.83
C TYR A 78 -11.04 2.35 -16.91
N GLY A 79 -11.42 3.05 -17.99
CA GLY A 79 -12.06 2.41 -19.15
C GLY A 79 -13.47 1.89 -18.88
N GLN A 80 -14.33 2.71 -18.25
CA GLN A 80 -15.76 2.43 -18.14
C GLN A 80 -16.43 2.54 -19.52
N THR A 81 -16.86 1.40 -20.05
CA THR A 81 -17.74 1.33 -21.23
C THR A 81 -19.04 0.62 -20.84
N LEU A 82 -19.67 1.05 -19.75
CA LEU A 82 -20.92 0.44 -19.30
C LEU A 82 -22.10 1.01 -20.09
N SER A 83 -22.69 0.19 -20.95
CA SER A 83 -23.98 0.43 -21.56
C SER A 83 -25.08 -0.07 -20.62
N VAL A 84 -25.89 0.83 -20.08
CA VAL A 84 -27.07 0.47 -19.27
C VAL A 84 -28.27 0.21 -20.17
N SER A 85 -29.01 -0.87 -19.90
CA SER A 85 -30.32 -1.08 -20.52
C SER A 85 -31.36 -0.16 -19.86
N THR A 86 -32.57 -0.11 -20.40
CA THR A 86 -33.72 0.64 -19.84
C THR A 86 -34.29 0.03 -18.54
N TYR A 87 -33.67 -1.03 -18.03
CA TYR A 87 -34.10 -1.71 -16.82
C TYR A 87 -33.65 -0.99 -15.55
N VAL A 88 -34.62 -0.58 -14.73
CA VAL A 88 -34.41 0.23 -13.50
C VAL A 88 -33.38 -0.40 -12.54
N GLY A 89 -33.39 -1.72 -12.38
CA GLY A 89 -32.47 -2.40 -11.48
C GLY A 89 -31.01 -2.34 -11.94
N GLU A 90 -30.76 -2.34 -13.24
CA GLU A 90 -29.42 -2.17 -13.80
C GLU A 90 -28.93 -0.74 -13.56
N THR A 91 -29.79 0.25 -13.82
CA THR A 91 -29.46 1.66 -13.57
C THR A 91 -29.13 1.93 -12.10
N LEU A 92 -29.95 1.42 -11.16
CA LEU A 92 -29.70 1.59 -9.73
C LEU A 92 -28.39 0.91 -9.28
N PHE A 93 -28.10 -0.28 -9.80
CA PHE A 93 -26.85 -0.98 -9.53
C PHE A 93 -25.63 -0.19 -10.04
N CYS A 94 -25.72 0.38 -11.25
CA CYS A 94 -24.65 1.19 -11.83
C CYS A 94 -24.40 2.49 -11.03
N ILE A 95 -25.47 3.17 -10.58
CA ILE A 95 -25.35 4.34 -9.71
C ILE A 95 -24.65 3.97 -8.40
N PHE A 96 -25.02 2.83 -7.80
CA PHE A 96 -24.37 2.34 -6.59
C PHE A 96 -22.87 2.09 -6.80
N LEU A 97 -22.50 1.38 -7.88
CA LEU A 97 -21.09 1.12 -8.19
C LEU A 97 -20.29 2.42 -8.43
N ALA A 98 -20.88 3.40 -9.10
CA ALA A 98 -20.23 4.69 -9.34
C ALA A 98 -19.96 5.46 -8.03
N VAL A 99 -20.97 5.56 -7.14
CA VAL A 99 -20.80 6.22 -5.84
C VAL A 99 -19.80 5.47 -4.97
N PHE A 100 -19.89 4.14 -4.92
CA PHE A 100 -19.00 3.32 -4.13
C PHE A 100 -17.54 3.41 -4.63
N GLY A 101 -17.33 3.37 -5.95
CA GLY A 101 -16.03 3.59 -6.58
C GLY A 101 -15.41 4.93 -6.19
N LEU A 102 -16.16 6.03 -6.30
CA LEU A 102 -15.69 7.37 -5.91
C LEU A 102 -15.30 7.45 -4.43
N VAL A 103 -16.08 6.84 -3.53
CA VAL A 103 -15.78 6.81 -2.10
C VAL A 103 -14.53 5.97 -1.81
N LEU A 104 -14.38 4.82 -2.48
CA LEU A 104 -13.21 3.96 -2.30
C LEU A 104 -11.93 4.59 -2.86
N GLU A 105 -11.98 5.19 -4.04
CA GLU A 105 -10.82 5.85 -4.65
C GLU A 105 -10.35 7.05 -3.81
N SER A 106 -11.28 7.87 -3.32
CA SER A 106 -10.95 9.01 -2.45
C SER A 106 -10.38 8.55 -1.09
N SER A 107 -11.00 7.53 -0.47
CA SER A 107 -10.50 6.97 0.79
C SER A 107 -9.12 6.32 0.63
N GLY A 108 -8.90 5.62 -0.49
CA GLY A 108 -7.63 5.00 -0.83
C GLY A 108 -6.50 6.03 -1.00
N LEU A 109 -6.79 7.15 -1.66
CA LEU A 109 -5.81 8.23 -1.82
C LEU A 109 -5.43 8.86 -0.48
N VAL A 110 -6.40 9.09 0.41
CA VAL A 110 -6.16 9.63 1.76
C VAL A 110 -5.31 8.66 2.57
N LEU A 111 -5.63 7.36 2.55
CA LEU A 111 -4.83 6.34 3.24
C LEU A 111 -3.39 6.30 2.71
N PHE A 112 -3.22 6.34 1.38
CA PHE A 112 -1.91 6.32 0.76
C PHE A 112 -1.07 7.55 1.14
N ALA A 113 -1.66 8.75 1.09
CA ALA A 113 -1.02 9.98 1.54
C ALA A 113 -0.65 9.93 3.03
N TYR A 114 -1.52 9.38 3.87
CA TYR A 114 -1.27 9.19 5.29
C TYR A 114 -0.09 8.24 5.55
N VAL A 115 -0.05 7.10 4.86
CA VAL A 115 1.07 6.14 4.98
C VAL A 115 2.38 6.78 4.52
N ILE A 116 2.38 7.49 3.40
CA ILE A 116 3.57 8.22 2.93
C ILE A 116 4.03 9.23 3.99
N GLY A 117 3.11 10.01 4.55
CA GLY A 117 3.41 10.98 5.60
C GLY A 117 4.08 10.32 6.82
N ASN A 118 3.50 9.24 7.33
CA ASN A 118 4.07 8.50 8.46
C ASN A 118 5.45 7.92 8.18
N VAL A 119 5.64 7.32 6.99
CA VAL A 119 6.95 6.78 6.59
C VAL A 119 7.97 7.91 6.49
N GLN A 120 7.61 9.04 5.88
CA GLN A 120 8.48 10.20 5.77
C GLN A 120 8.86 10.75 7.15
N THR A 121 7.91 10.92 8.08
CA THR A 121 8.21 11.39 9.44
C THR A 121 9.07 10.40 10.21
N SER A 122 8.80 9.09 10.09
CA SER A 122 9.59 8.05 10.75
C SER A 122 11.03 8.04 10.25
N LEU A 123 11.23 8.12 8.92
CA LEU A 123 12.55 8.19 8.33
C LEU A 123 13.28 9.48 8.72
N GLN A 124 12.62 10.65 8.66
CA GLN A 124 13.21 11.92 9.08
C GLN A 124 13.65 11.88 10.55
N SER A 125 12.86 11.26 11.44
CA SER A 125 13.21 11.18 12.85
C SER A 125 14.45 10.33 13.15
N ILE A 126 14.76 9.34 12.30
CA ILE A 126 15.85 8.38 12.53
C ILE A 126 17.15 8.81 11.83
N THR A 127 17.06 9.28 10.58
CA THR A 127 18.24 9.56 9.75
C THR A 127 18.60 11.04 9.70
N VAL A 128 17.59 11.92 9.63
CA VAL A 128 17.82 13.36 9.44
C VAL A 128 18.29 14.01 10.74
N THR A 129 17.71 13.67 11.90
CA THR A 129 18.17 14.21 13.20
C THR A 129 19.66 13.92 13.45
N ARG A 130 20.10 12.67 13.30
CA ARG A 130 21.51 12.31 13.59
C ARG A 130 22.49 12.89 12.58
N GLU A 131 22.22 12.76 11.28
CA GLU A 131 23.14 13.29 10.28
C GLU A 131 23.16 14.82 10.27
N ASP A 132 22.02 15.47 10.42
CA ASP A 132 21.96 16.93 10.42
C ASP A 132 22.54 17.53 11.71
N GLU A 133 22.35 16.90 12.87
CA GLU A 133 23.05 17.29 14.11
C GLU A 133 24.56 17.20 13.94
N TRP A 134 25.07 16.10 13.36
CA TRP A 134 26.50 15.97 13.04
C TRP A 134 26.99 17.06 12.09
N ARG A 135 26.28 17.28 10.98
CA ARG A 135 26.62 18.30 9.98
C ARG A 135 26.57 19.71 10.55
N LEU A 136 25.64 19.99 11.46
CA LEU A 136 25.52 21.27 12.15
C LEU A 136 26.71 21.47 13.09
N HIS A 137 27.01 20.50 13.96
CA HIS A 137 28.15 20.55 14.87
C HIS A 137 29.49 20.69 14.13
N GLN A 138 29.64 19.98 13.00
CA GLN A 138 30.84 20.10 12.17
C GLN A 138 30.99 21.51 11.60
N ARG A 139 29.92 22.12 11.08
CA ARG A 139 29.93 23.50 10.55
C ARG A 139 30.26 24.53 11.63
N ASP A 140 29.62 24.43 12.80
CA ASP A 140 29.87 25.32 13.93
C ASP A 140 31.31 25.22 14.44
N ALA A 141 31.84 24.00 14.52
CA ALA A 141 33.23 23.74 14.91
C ALA A 141 34.21 24.33 13.89
N GLU A 142 33.97 24.13 12.59
CA GLU A 142 34.82 24.68 11.53
C GLU A 142 34.82 26.20 11.51
N GLU A 143 33.66 26.81 11.71
CA GLU A 143 33.55 28.26 11.79
C GLU A 143 34.21 28.83 13.04
N TRP A 144 34.04 28.17 14.20
CA TRP A 144 34.77 28.51 15.41
C TRP A 144 36.29 28.41 15.22
N MET A 145 36.77 27.35 14.56
CA MET A 145 38.20 27.16 14.28
C MET A 145 38.74 28.23 13.34
N ARG A 146 37.94 28.64 12.34
CA ARG A 146 38.27 29.71 11.39
C ARG A 146 38.39 31.05 12.10
N ARG A 147 37.41 31.39 12.97
CA ARG A 147 37.41 32.64 13.76
C ARG A 147 38.62 32.75 14.69
N ARG A 148 39.09 31.63 15.24
CA ARG A 148 40.28 31.60 16.12
C ARG A 148 41.61 31.40 15.39
N GLN A 149 41.60 31.35 14.06
CA GLN A 149 42.80 31.18 13.23
C GLN A 149 43.68 29.98 13.65
N LEU A 150 43.06 28.82 13.90
CA LEU A 150 43.85 27.64 14.26
C LEU A 150 44.74 27.17 13.10
N PRO A 151 46.00 26.74 13.37
CA PRO A 151 46.87 26.11 12.39
C PRO A 151 46.23 24.85 11.79
N ASN A 152 46.54 24.54 10.52
CA ASN A 152 45.94 23.43 9.79
C ASN A 152 46.14 22.06 10.48
N GLU A 153 47.32 21.82 11.06
CA GLU A 153 47.61 20.59 11.82
C GLU A 153 46.67 20.38 13.03
N LEU A 154 46.37 21.47 13.76
CA LEU A 154 45.45 21.43 14.90
C LEU A 154 44.01 21.22 14.44
N ARG A 155 43.59 21.86 13.34
CA ARG A 155 42.26 21.65 12.75
C ARG A 155 42.04 20.19 12.36
N GLU A 156 43.05 19.56 11.76
CA GLU A 156 42.97 18.17 11.32
C GLU A 156 42.88 17.18 12.49
N ARG A 157 43.59 17.47 13.60
CA ARG A 157 43.46 16.70 14.85
C ARG A 157 42.07 16.86 15.48
N VAL A 158 41.52 18.08 15.48
CA VAL A 158 40.17 18.34 16.01
C VAL A 158 39.11 17.62 15.18
N ARG A 159 39.20 17.64 13.84
CA ARG A 159 38.30 16.88 12.95
C ARG A 159 38.32 15.39 13.23
N ARG A 160 39.52 14.79 13.30
CA ARG A 160 39.68 13.36 13.62
C ARG A 160 39.10 13.01 14.99
N PHE A 161 39.34 13.86 15.99
CA PHE A 161 38.78 13.64 17.33
C PHE A 161 37.26 13.73 17.34
N MET A 162 36.65 14.72 16.67
CA MET A 162 35.19 14.84 16.58
C MET A 162 34.56 13.65 15.87
N GLN A 163 35.15 13.18 14.76
CA GLN A 163 34.69 11.99 14.03
C GLN A 163 34.73 10.74 14.93
N PHE A 164 35.86 10.51 15.60
CA PHE A 164 35.99 9.40 16.55
C PHE A 164 34.93 9.49 17.66
N LYS A 165 34.77 10.68 18.27
CA LYS A 165 33.79 10.89 19.33
C LYS A 165 32.36 10.64 18.86
N TRP A 166 32.00 11.08 17.66
CA TRP A 166 30.67 10.84 17.07
C TRP A 166 30.41 9.35 16.83
N HIS A 167 31.38 8.63 16.25
CA HIS A 167 31.26 7.18 16.06
C HIS A 167 31.19 6.40 17.39
N ALA A 168 31.89 6.87 18.43
CA ALA A 168 31.92 6.20 19.73
C ALA A 168 30.67 6.47 20.59
N THR A 169 30.14 7.69 20.57
CA THR A 169 29.06 8.14 21.49
C THR A 169 27.73 8.45 20.79
N GLY A 170 27.68 8.40 19.47
CA GLY A 170 26.45 8.59 18.68
C GLY A 170 25.78 9.95 18.86
N GLY A 171 26.56 10.98 19.25
CA GLY A 171 26.11 12.35 19.51
C GLY A 171 25.71 12.65 20.96
N VAL A 172 25.79 11.68 21.87
CA VAL A 172 25.37 11.87 23.26
C VAL A 172 26.39 12.70 24.05
N HIS A 173 25.97 13.85 24.55
CA HIS A 173 26.76 14.63 25.51
C HIS A 173 26.66 14.04 26.92
N GLU A 174 27.53 13.08 27.23
CA GLU A 174 27.57 12.37 28.54
C GLU A 174 27.51 13.32 29.73
N GLU A 175 28.26 14.43 29.71
CA GLU A 175 28.26 15.42 30.79
C GLU A 175 26.92 16.16 30.95
N ALA A 176 26.22 16.41 29.85
CA ALA A 176 24.90 17.04 29.89
C ALA A 176 23.87 16.06 30.44
N VAL A 177 23.89 14.80 29.97
CA VAL A 177 23.03 13.72 30.47
C VAL A 177 23.22 13.55 31.97
N LEU A 178 24.46 13.42 32.45
CA LEU A 178 24.77 13.25 33.87
C LEU A 178 24.37 14.45 34.75
N LYS A 179 24.16 15.64 34.18
CA LYS A 179 23.66 16.83 34.91
C LYS A 179 22.14 16.87 35.00
N PHE A 180 21.41 16.24 34.08
CA PHE A 180 19.95 16.09 34.16
C PHE A 180 19.52 15.00 35.15
N LEU A 181 20.43 14.08 35.52
CA LEU A 181 20.13 13.00 36.44
C LEU A 181 20.25 13.44 37.92
N PRO A 182 19.38 12.94 38.81
CA PRO A 182 19.52 13.12 40.26
C PRO A 182 20.87 12.57 40.76
N GLU A 183 21.37 13.11 41.88
CA GLU A 183 22.71 12.75 42.39
C GLU A 183 22.90 11.26 42.68
N ASP A 184 21.84 10.58 43.14
CA ASP A 184 21.86 9.16 43.46
C ASP A 184 22.07 8.30 42.20
N LEU A 185 21.29 8.57 41.16
CA LEU A 185 21.39 7.88 39.86
C LEU A 185 22.75 8.14 39.20
N ARG A 186 23.28 9.36 39.34
CA ARG A 186 24.60 9.74 38.83
C ARG A 186 25.73 8.99 39.54
N ARG A 187 25.62 8.75 40.85
CA ARG A 187 26.61 7.98 41.63
C ARG A 187 26.62 6.52 41.22
N ASP A 188 25.45 5.91 41.06
CA ASP A 188 25.33 4.51 40.69
C ASP A 188 25.89 4.22 39.28
N ILE A 189 25.58 5.07 38.31
CA ILE A 189 26.12 4.96 36.94
C ILE A 189 27.65 5.10 36.92
N LYS A 190 28.22 6.08 37.66
CA LYS A 190 29.67 6.25 37.75
C LYS A 190 30.36 5.04 38.39
N ARG A 191 29.76 4.47 39.44
CA ARG A 191 30.29 3.28 40.10
C ARG A 191 30.30 2.08 39.16
N HIS A 192 29.24 1.91 38.35
CA HIS A 192 29.13 0.84 37.37
C HIS A 192 30.19 0.96 36.26
N LEU A 193 30.29 2.13 35.62
CA LEU A 193 31.28 2.41 34.57
C LEU A 193 32.73 2.24 35.07
N CYS A 194 33.01 2.70 36.30
CA CYS A 194 34.35 2.59 36.90
C CYS A 194 34.72 1.12 37.22
N LEU A 195 33.77 0.33 37.73
CA LEU A 195 33.99 -1.11 37.97
C LEU A 195 34.32 -1.88 36.69
N GLU A 196 33.67 -1.53 35.57
CA GLU A 196 33.90 -2.16 34.28
C GLU A 196 35.28 -1.82 33.71
N LEU A 197 35.70 -0.55 33.81
CA LEU A 197 37.05 -0.10 33.44
C LEU A 197 38.15 -0.80 34.26
N VAL A 198 37.96 -0.92 35.58
CA VAL A 198 38.95 -1.58 36.46
C VAL A 198 39.09 -3.07 36.11
N ARG A 199 37.99 -3.76 35.79
CA ARG A 199 38.03 -5.17 35.37
C ARG A 199 38.70 -5.37 34.01
N GLN A 200 38.43 -4.51 33.02
CA GLN A 200 39.10 -4.57 31.72
C GLN A 200 40.60 -4.34 31.84
N VAL A 201 41.02 -3.40 32.69
CA VAL A 201 42.44 -3.17 32.97
C VAL A 201 43.05 -4.37 33.70
N SER A 202 42.39 -4.93 34.74
CA SER A 202 42.95 -6.08 35.46
C SER A 202 43.10 -7.33 34.59
N SER A 203 42.23 -7.55 33.59
CA SER A 203 42.37 -8.66 32.63
C SER A 203 43.50 -8.46 31.60
N VAL A 204 43.91 -7.22 31.33
CA VAL A 204 45.05 -6.93 30.44
C VAL A 204 46.38 -7.07 31.19
N PHE A 205 46.39 -6.83 32.50
CA PHE A 205 47.59 -6.91 33.34
C PHE A 205 47.84 -8.29 33.98
N LEU A 206 46.90 -9.24 33.86
CA LEU A 206 47.10 -10.65 34.20
C LEU A 206 46.81 -11.51 32.96
N PRO A 207 47.80 -11.74 32.06
CA PRO A 207 47.70 -12.87 31.16
C PRO A 207 47.75 -14.14 32.00
N ASP A 208 46.73 -14.98 31.87
CA ASP A 208 46.62 -16.27 32.55
C ASP A 208 47.95 -17.03 32.50
N GLY A 209 48.46 -17.40 33.67
CA GLY A 209 49.62 -18.29 33.84
C GLY A 209 49.27 -19.74 33.56
#